data_AF-A0A0G1NMK5-F1
#
_entry.id   AF-A0A0G1NMK5-F1
#
_cell.length_a   1.000
_cell.length_b   1.000
_cell.length_c   1.000
_cell.angle_alpha   90.00
_cell.angle_beta   90.00
_cell.angle_gamma   90.00
#
_symmetry.space_group_name_H-M   'P 1'
#
loop_
_entity.id
_entity.type
_entity.pdbx_description
1 polymer ?
#
loop_
_entity_poly.entity_id
_entity_poly.type
_entity_poly.pdbx_seq_one_letter_code
_entity_poly.pdbx_strand_id
1 'polypeptide(L)' 'MRKKTCNATYDIQYHFVWIPKYRKRVLEGLIKERLNQLLHDCAEINQFEIMEL' A
#
# COMPACT_ATOMS: atom_id res chain seq x y z
N MET A 1 0.30 -1.78 15.15
CA MET A 1 0.28 -0.57 16.01
C MET A 1 -1.17 -0.33 16.39
N ARG A 2 -1.52 -0.45 17.68
CA ARG A 2 -2.94 -0.46 18.11
C ARG A 2 -3.57 0.93 17.96
N LYS A 3 -4.55 1.04 17.06
CA LYS A 3 -5.39 2.24 16.85
C LYS A 3 -6.68 2.13 17.67
N LYS A 4 -7.27 3.26 18.00
CA LYS A 4 -8.47 3.34 18.85
C LYS A 4 -9.49 4.32 18.28
N THR A 5 -10.76 3.97 18.39
CA THR A 5 -11.92 4.87 18.26
C THR A 5 -12.62 4.95 19.61
N CYS A 6 -13.71 5.72 19.70
CA CYS A 6 -14.47 5.91 20.94
C CYS A 6 -14.92 4.59 21.59
N ASN A 7 -15.17 3.55 20.79
CA ASN A 7 -15.75 2.28 21.27
C ASN A 7 -15.00 1.02 20.80
N ALA A 8 -13.85 1.15 20.11
CA ALA A 8 -13.08 -0.01 19.67
C ALA A 8 -11.57 0.25 19.72
N THR A 9 -10.80 -0.79 20.06
CA THR A 9 -9.34 -0.83 19.86
C THR A 9 -9.05 -1.91 18.84
N TYR A 10 -8.25 -1.60 17.84
CA TYR A 10 -7.95 -2.50 16.74
C TYR A 10 -6.49 -2.43 16.31
N ASP A 11 -5.98 -3.53 15.80
CA ASP A 11 -4.71 -3.61 15.08
C ASP A 11 -4.98 -4.45 13.83
N ILE A 12 -5.11 -3.78 12.70
CA ILE A 12 -5.55 -4.40 11.44
C ILE A 12 -4.44 -4.20 10.43
N GLN A 13 -3.82 -5.31 10.05
CA GLN A 13 -2.72 -5.36 9.09
C GLN A 13 -3.11 -6.30 7.96
N TYR A 14 -2.88 -5.87 6.72
CA TYR A 14 -3.18 -6.65 5.52
C TYR A 14 -1.92 -6.80 4.68
N HIS A 15 -1.75 -7.98 4.09
CA HIS A 15 -0.71 -8.24 3.09
C HIS A 15 -1.36 -8.32 1.71
N PHE A 16 -1.10 -7.32 0.87
CA PHE A 16 -1.65 -7.23 -0.48
C PHE A 16 -0.58 -7.53 -1.52
N VAL A 17 -0.87 -8.49 -2.40
CA VAL A 17 0.00 -8.85 -3.52
C VAL A 17 -0.82 -8.82 -4.80
N TRP A 18 -0.30 -8.16 -5.83
CA TRP A 18 -0.93 -8.13 -7.16
C TRP A 18 0.13 -8.30 -8.26
N ILE A 19 -0.35 -8.59 -9.48
CA ILE A 19 0.50 -8.76 -10.65
C ILE A 19 0.00 -7.89 -11.81
N PRO A 20 0.90 -7.42 -12.70
CA PRO A 20 0.50 -6.77 -13.93
C PRO A 20 -0.29 -7.72 -14.83
N LYS A 21 -1.17 -7.15 -15.68
CA LYS A 21 -1.92 -7.91 -16.67
C LYS A 21 -0.96 -8.76 -17.53
N TYR A 22 -1.28 -10.04 -17.70
CA TYR A 22 -0.43 -11.04 -18.39
C TYR A 22 0.94 -11.31 -17.76
N ARG A 23 1.14 -10.93 -16.49
CA ARG A 23 2.41 -11.14 -15.75
C ARG A 23 3.64 -10.58 -16.48
N LYS A 24 3.45 -9.51 -17.25
CA LYS A 24 4.56 -8.84 -17.94
C LYS A 24 5.49 -8.24 -16.90
N ARG A 25 6.80 -8.36 -17.12
CA ARG A 25 7.86 -7.77 -16.27
C ARG A 25 7.99 -6.27 -16.56
N VAL A 26 6.96 -5.51 -16.21
CA VAL A 26 6.88 -4.05 -16.43
C VAL A 26 7.20 -3.24 -15.18
N LEU A 27 7.28 -3.89 -14.02
CA LEU A 27 7.52 -3.26 -12.72
C LEU A 27 9.02 -3.02 -12.47
N GLU A 28 9.68 -2.38 -13.42
CA GLU A 28 11.13 -2.15 -13.42
C GLU A 28 11.45 -0.69 -13.79
N GLY A 29 12.63 -0.23 -13.39
CA GLY A 29 13.11 1.14 -13.66
C GLY A 29 12.13 2.23 -13.23
N LEU A 30 11.91 3.21 -14.11
CA LEU A 30 11.07 4.39 -13.86
C LEU A 30 9.60 4.02 -13.52
N ILE A 31 9.08 2.91 -14.07
CA ILE A 31 7.70 2.48 -13.79
C ILE A 31 7.57 2.07 -12.33
N LYS A 32 8.57 1.37 -11.79
CA LYS A 32 8.61 0.98 -10.37
C LYS A 32 8.65 2.22 -9.47
N GLU A 33 9.52 3.18 -9.79
CA GLU A 33 9.66 4.42 -9.01
C GLU A 33 8.36 5.22 -8.98
N ARG A 34 7.73 5.42 -10.14
CA ARG A 34 6.45 6.14 -10.22
C ARG A 34 5.32 5.39 -9.51
N LEU A 35 5.28 4.07 -9.63
CA LEU A 35 4.29 3.25 -8.93
C LEU A 35 4.44 3.36 -7.41
N ASN A 36 5.66 3.31 -6.89
CA ASN A 36 5.91 3.50 -5.46
C ASN A 36 5.41 4.86 -4.97
N GLN A 37 5.68 5.94 -5.71
CA GLN A 37 5.14 7.27 -5.40
C GLN A 37 3.61 7.25 -5.37
N LEU A 38 2.97 6.71 -6.41
CA LEU A 38 1.51 6.64 -6.48
C LEU A 38 0.90 5.83 -5.31
N LEU A 39 1.57 4.78 -4.86
CA LEU A 39 1.12 3.99 -3.72
C LEU A 39 1.21 4.79 -2.42
N HIS A 40 2.28 5.56 -2.22
CA HIS A 40 2.40 6.49 -1.10
C HIS A 40 1.34 7.60 -1.16
N ASP A 41 1.14 8.22 -2.32
CA ASP A 41 0.11 9.25 -2.54
C ASP A 41 -1.28 8.69 -2.21
N CYS A 42 -1.59 7.47 -2.69
CA CYS A 42 -2.86 6.81 -2.38
C CYS A 42 -3.01 6.53 -0.88
N ALA A 43 -1.94 6.07 -0.22
CA ALA A 43 -1.98 5.80 1.21
C ALA A 43 -2.22 7.09 2.02
N GLU A 44 -1.60 8.20 1.63
CA GLU A 44 -1.84 9.50 2.27
C GLU A 44 -3.30 9.94 2.15
N ILE A 45 -3.86 9.88 0.93
CA ILE A 45 -5.27 10.26 0.66
C ILE A 45 -6.25 9.41 1.49
N ASN A 46 -5.97 8.11 1.62
CA ASN A 46 -6.85 7.18 2.33
C ASN A 46 -6.50 7.02 3.82
N GLN A 47 -5.51 7.76 4.32
CA GLN A 47 -5.02 7.68 5.70
C GLN A 47 -4.55 6.26 6.09
N PHE A 48 -4.00 5.53 5.12
CA PHE A 48 -3.40 4.22 5.31
C PHE A 48 -1.94 4.33 5.72
N GLU A 49 -1.49 3.29 6.42
CA GLU A 49 -0.12 3.19 6.91
C GLU A 49 0.55 2.03 6.17
N ILE A 50 1.56 2.34 5.35
CA ILE A 50 2.34 1.33 4.62
C ILE A 50 3.46 0.84 5.55
N MET A 51 3.42 -0.45 5.88
CA MET A 51 4.44 -1.09 6.71
C MET A 51 5.65 -1.56 5.88
N GLU A 52 5.39 -2.10 4.69
CA GLU A 52 6.40 -2.66 3.78
C GLU A 52 5.89 -2.58 2.33
N LEU A 53 6.81 -2.40 1.37
CA LEU A 53 6.56 -2.24 -0.06
C LEU A 53 7.56 -3.03 -0.91
#